data_AF-A0AAW7A419-F1
#
_entry.id   AF-A0AAW7A419-F1
#
_cell.length_a   1.000
_cell.length_b   1.000
_cell.length_c   1.000
_cell.angle_alpha   90.00
_cell.angle_beta   90.00
_cell.angle_gamma   90.00
#
_symmetry.space_group_name_H-M   'P 1'
#
loop_
_entity.id
_entity.type
_entity.pdbx_description
1 polymer ?
#
loop_
_entity_poly.entity_id
_entity_poly.type
_entity_poly.pdbx_seq_one_letter_code
_entity_poly.pdbx_strand_id
1 'polypeptide(L)' 'MLSARNIAALGFMTFAMYLGAGNLIFPPFLGYQAGENFLSGMSGFLLTGVGLPAMALVMVAIVNGSD' A
#
# COMPACT_ATOMS: atom_id res chain seq x y z
N MET A 1 -15.59 -18.26 8.03
CA MET A 1 -14.71 -18.43 6.84
C MET A 1 -15.06 -17.35 5.83
N LEU A 2 -14.10 -16.53 5.38
CA LEU A 2 -14.37 -15.51 4.36
C LEU A 2 -14.80 -16.17 3.05
N SER A 3 -15.95 -15.78 2.52
CA SER A 3 -16.41 -16.23 1.20
C SER A 3 -15.44 -15.77 0.11
N ALA A 4 -15.29 -16.56 -0.96
CA ALA A 4 -14.44 -16.21 -2.11
C ALA A 4 -14.75 -14.81 -2.68
N ARG A 5 -16.01 -14.37 -2.58
CA ARG A 5 -16.45 -13.02 -2.96
C ARG A 5 -15.82 -11.93 -2.08
N ASN A 6 -15.69 -12.18 -0.78
CA ASN A 6 -15.08 -11.24 0.16
C ASN A 6 -13.57 -11.17 -0.05
N ILE A 7 -12.92 -12.31 -0.32
CA ILE A 7 -11.48 -12.36 -0.65
C ILE A 7 -11.23 -11.60 -1.96
N ALA A 8 -12.05 -11.81 -2.98
CA ALA A 8 -11.95 -11.08 -4.24
C ALA A 8 -12.18 -9.58 -4.06
N ALA A 9 -13.15 -9.16 -3.25
CA ALA A 9 -13.41 -7.76 -2.94
C ALA A 9 -12.26 -7.12 -2.15
N LEU A 10 -11.74 -7.80 -1.12
CA LEU A 10 -10.58 -7.32 -0.36
C LEU A 10 -9.35 -7.20 -1.26
N GLY A 11 -9.09 -8.23 -2.07
CA GLY A 11 -7.99 -8.25 -3.04
C GLY A 11 -8.10 -7.10 -4.04
N PHE A 12 -9.29 -6.82 -4.58
CA PHE A 12 -9.50 -5.69 -5.48
C PHE A 12 -9.38 -4.32 -4.79
N MET A 13 -9.83 -4.19 -3.55
CA MET A 13 -9.67 -2.94 -2.78
C MET A 13 -8.20 -2.68 -2.46
N THR A 14 -7.47 -3.69 -1.99
CA THR A 14 -6.03 -3.59 -1.73
C THR A 14 -5.28 -3.33 -3.04
N PHE A 15 -5.62 -4.04 -4.11
CA PHE A 15 -5.09 -3.78 -5.45
C PHE A 15 -5.37 -2.34 -5.90
N ALA A 16 -6.60 -1.83 -5.78
CA ALA A 16 -6.94 -0.46 -6.16
C ALA A 16 -6.25 0.59 -5.28
N MET A 17 -6.04 0.32 -3.99
CA MET A 17 -5.27 1.18 -3.08
C MET A 17 -3.80 1.26 -3.49
N TYR A 18 -3.21 0.15 -3.93
CA TYR A 18 -1.82 0.08 -4.36
C TYR A 18 -1.57 0.30 -5.87
N LEU A 19 -2.60 0.24 -6.71
CA LEU A 19 -2.54 0.44 -8.17
C LEU A 19 -3.20 1.76 -8.61
N GLY A 20 -4.02 2.37 -7.75
CA GLY A 20 -4.64 3.67 -8.02
C GLY A 20 -3.63 4.79 -8.20
N ALA A 21 -4.10 5.96 -8.65
CA ALA A 21 -3.27 7.14 -8.97
C ALA A 21 -2.17 7.45 -7.92
N GLY A 22 -2.44 7.17 -6.64
CA GLY A 22 -1.51 7.28 -5.52
C GLY A 22 -0.19 6.51 -5.67
N ASN A 23 -0.17 5.35 -6.32
CA ASN A 23 1.03 4.51 -6.48
C ASN A 23 1.45 4.31 -7.94
N LEU A 24 0.65 4.74 -8.90
CA LEU A 24 1.04 4.73 -10.32
C LEU A 24 1.66 6.07 -10.76
N ILE A 25 1.21 7.19 -10.18
CA ILE A 25 1.66 8.55 -10.55
C ILE A 25 2.76 9.04 -9.60
N PHE A 26 2.63 8.81 -8.29
CA PHE A 26 3.54 9.39 -7.31
C PHE A 26 4.95 8.78 -7.30
N PRO A 27 5.19 7.46 -7.44
CA PRO A 27 6.57 6.97 -7.38
C PRO A 27 7.45 7.49 -8.52
N PRO A 28 7.01 7.51 -9.79
CA PRO A 28 7.78 8.14 -10.87
C PRO A 28 7.96 9.64 -10.64
N PHE A 29 6.92 10.35 -10.16
CA PHE A 29 6.99 11.78 -9.90
C PHE A 29 7.93 12.14 -8.74
N LEU A 30 7.84 11.43 -7.62
CA LEU A 30 8.71 11.58 -6.47
C LEU A 30 10.14 11.15 -6.81
N GLY A 31 10.31 10.11 -7.62
CA GLY A 31 11.63 9.70 -8.10
C GLY A 31 12.27 10.72 -9.03
N TYR A 32 11.49 11.34 -9.90
CA TYR A 32 11.94 12.47 -10.71
C TYR A 32 12.33 13.67 -9.83
N GLN A 33 11.54 13.97 -8.81
CA GLN A 33 11.78 15.10 -7.90
C GLN A 33 12.93 14.85 -6.90
N ALA A 34 13.20 13.59 -6.55
CA ALA A 34 14.29 13.19 -5.66
C ALA A 34 15.68 13.33 -6.31
N GLY A 35 15.76 13.31 -7.65
CA GLY A 35 17.01 13.49 -8.40
C GLY A 35 18.12 12.53 -7.94
N GLU A 36 19.27 13.08 -7.57
CA GLU A 36 20.42 12.35 -7.02
C GLU A 36 20.09 11.55 -5.74
N ASN A 37 19.11 12.00 -4.96
CA ASN A 37 18.70 11.36 -3.70
C ASN A 37 17.58 10.32 -3.92
N PHE A 38 17.47 9.74 -5.12
CA PHE A 38 16.45 8.76 -5.49
C PHE A 38 16.24 7.68 -4.42
N LEU A 39 17.32 7.02 -3.97
CA LEU A 39 17.23 5.94 -2.99
C LEU A 39 16.67 6.40 -1.63
N SER A 40 17.06 7.59 -1.17
CA SER A 40 16.56 8.17 0.07
C SER A 40 15.11 8.63 -0.04
N GLY A 41 14.72 9.20 -1.20
CA GLY A 41 13.33 9.59 -1.46
C GLY A 41 12.40 8.38 -1.56
N MET A 42 12.84 7.33 -2.25
CA MET A 42 12.06 6.10 -2.40
C MET A 42 11.94 5.31 -1.11
N SER A 43 12.98 5.30 -0.26
CA SER A 43 12.89 4.61 1.03
C SER A 43 11.86 5.28 1.94
N GLY A 44 11.81 6.62 1.97
CA GLY A 44 10.77 7.37 2.69
C GLY A 44 9.37 7.08 2.16
N PHE A 45 9.20 7.07 0.83
CA PHE A 45 7.94 6.70 0.19
C PHE A 45 7.52 5.26 0.50
N LEU A 46 8.44 4.30 0.44
CA LEU A 46 8.15 2.90 0.76
C LEU A 46 7.75 2.72 2.22
N LEU A 47 8.42 3.41 3.15
CA LEU A 47 8.09 3.31 4.58
C LEU A 47 6.72 3.93 4.90
N THR A 48 6.41 5.08 4.31
CA THR A 48 5.21 5.86 4.66
C THR A 48 4.02 5.58 3.76
N GLY A 49 4.21 5.60 2.44
CA GLY A 49 3.17 5.40 1.43
C GLY A 49 2.77 3.94 1.23
N VAL A 50 3.66 2.98 1.54
CA VAL A 50 3.38 1.54 1.40
C VAL A 50 3.42 0.82 2.76
N GLY A 51 4.43 1.08 3.58
CA GLY A 51 4.67 0.39 4.84
C GLY A 51 3.57 0.61 5.88
N LEU A 52 3.19 1.86 6.15
CA LEU A 52 2.14 2.17 7.13
C LEU A 52 0.76 1.61 6.74
N PRO A 53 0.27 1.76 5.48
CA PRO A 53 -0.96 1.09 5.05
C PRO A 53 -0.92 -0.43 5.16
N ALA A 54 0.22 -1.06 4.81
CA ALA A 54 0.41 -2.49 4.95
C ALA A 54 0.34 -2.93 6.43
N MET A 55 1.02 -2.19 7.32
CA MET A 55 0.96 -2.44 8.76
C MET A 55 -0.46 -2.28 9.31
N ALA A 56 -1.20 -1.26 8.87
CA ALA A 56 -2.59 -1.06 9.29
C ALA A 56 -3.48 -2.23 8.87
N LEU A 57 -3.32 -2.74 7.64
CA LEU A 57 -4.05 -3.93 7.16
C LEU A 57 -3.73 -5.16 8.02
N VAL A 58 -2.46 -5.40 8.30
CA VAL A 58 -2.01 -6.52 9.15
C VAL A 58 -2.59 -6.40 10.55
N MET A 59 -2.55 -5.21 11.15
CA MET A 59 -3.12 -4.97 12.48
C MET A 59 -4.63 -5.20 12.51
N VAL A 60 -5.36 -4.72 11.50
CA VAL A 60 -6.81 -4.96 11.38
C VAL A 60 -7.11 -6.46 11.25
N ALA A 61 -6.31 -7.20 10.49
CA ALA A 61 -6.47 -8.65 10.34
C ALA A 61 -6.19 -9.39 11.66
N ILE A 62 -5.24 -8.93 12.46
CA ILE A 62 -4.93 -9.51 13.77
C ILE A 62 -6.04 -9.21 14.78
N VAL A 63 -6.54 -7.97 14.82
CA VAL A 63 -7.55 -7.54 15.81
C VAL A 63 -8.93 -8.12 15.49
N ASN A 64 -9.41 -8.03 14.24
CA ASN A 64 -10.72 -8.56 13.85
C ASN A 64 -10.70 -10.05 13.45
N GLY A 65 -9.53 -10.69 13.38
CA GLY A 65 -9.42 -12.13 13.09
C GLY A 65 -9.73 -13.03 14.29
N SER A 66 -10.14 -12.45 15.42
CA SER A 66 -10.44 -13.15 16.66
C SER A 66 -11.93 -13.37 16.94
N ASP A 67 -12.82 -12.93 16.04
CA ASP A 67 -14.27 -13.22 16.04
C ASP A 67 -14.72 -13.90 14.73
#